data_AF-A0A817YE78-F1
#
_entry.id   AF-A0A817YE78-F1
#
_cell.length_a   1.000
_cell.length_b   1.000
_cell.length_c   1.000
_cell.angle_alpha   90.00
_cell.angle_beta   90.00
_cell.angle_gamma   90.00
#
_symmetry.space_group_name_H-M   'P 1'
#
loop_
_entity.id
_entity.type
_entity.pdbx_description
1 polymer ?
#
loop_
_entity_poly.entity_id
_entity_poly.type
_entity_poly.pdbx_seq_one_letter_code
_entity_poly.pdbx_strand_id
1 'polypeptide(L)' 'MSTTTSHPFDQTLASAYVNLADERLGAQALANSDEFFAPASRMLNSASAVFHAGRYDDHGQ' A
#
# COMPACT_ATOMS: atom_id res chain seq x y z
N MET A 1 -11.80 -15.70 19.61
CA MET A 1 -11.34 -14.45 20.24
C MET A 1 -10.09 -14.01 19.50
N SER A 2 -10.23 -13.22 18.45
CA SER A 2 -9.10 -12.81 17.60
C SER A 2 -8.50 -11.52 18.15
N THR A 3 -7.27 -11.60 18.65
CA THR A 3 -6.49 -10.45 19.11
C THR A 3 -5.97 -9.70 17.89
N THR A 4 -6.65 -8.62 17.50
CA THR A 4 -6.09 -7.65 16.56
C THR A 4 -4.92 -6.95 17.24
N THR A 5 -3.70 -7.41 16.95
CA THR A 5 -2.48 -6.68 17.28
C THR A 5 -2.49 -5.37 16.50
N SER A 6 -2.97 -4.31 17.13
CA SER A 6 -2.84 -2.94 16.65
C SER A 6 -1.35 -2.57 16.62
N HIS A 7 -0.72 -2.71 15.47
CA HIS A 7 0.62 -2.15 15.26
C HIS A 7 0.56 -0.63 15.48
N PRO A 8 1.50 -0.04 16.24
CA PRO A 8 1.48 1.39 16.54
C PRO A 8 2.09 2.15 15.37
N PHE A 9 1.45 2.11 14.21
CA PHE A 9 1.43 3.31 13.40
C PHE A 9 0.38 4.18 14.08
N ASP A 10 0.80 5.32 14.63
CA ASP A 10 -0.10 6.19 15.37
C ASP A 10 -1.24 6.64 14.44
N GLN A 11 -2.42 6.01 14.58
CA GLN A 11 -3.60 6.31 13.79
C GLN A 11 -3.98 7.80 13.92
N THR A 12 -3.57 8.43 15.02
CA THR A 12 -3.73 9.86 15.26
C THR A 12 -2.92 10.67 14.24
N LEU A 13 -1.66 10.33 13.98
CA LEU A 13 -0.83 10.98 12.95
C LEU A 13 -1.43 10.81 11.55
N ALA A 14 -1.91 9.61 11.23
CA ALA A 14 -2.54 9.32 9.94
C ALA A 14 -3.79 10.20 9.69
N SER A 15 -4.53 10.54 10.74
CA SER A 15 -5.71 11.41 10.66
C SER A 15 -5.41 12.91 10.76
N ALA A 16 -4.28 13.29 11.35
CA ALA A 16 -3.92 14.67 11.61
C ALA A 16 -3.16 15.36 10.46
N TYR A 17 -2.57 14.58 9.55
CA TYR A 17 -1.73 15.10 8.47
C TYR A 17 -2.14 14.54 7.11
N VAL A 18 -1.86 15.33 6.06
CA VAL A 18 -2.09 14.91 4.67
C VAL A 18 -0.98 13.96 4.22
N ASN A 19 -1.36 12.87 3.55
CA ASN A 19 -0.42 12.00 2.87
C ASN A 19 0.11 12.68 1.60
N LEU A 20 1.34 13.20 1.63
CA LEU A 20 1.97 13.84 0.46
C LEU A 20 2.31 12.86 -0.68
N ALA A 21 2.35 11.56 -0.39
CA ALA A 21 2.57 10.51 -1.38
C ALA A 21 1.26 10.04 -2.04
N ASP A 22 0.11 10.66 -1.74
CA ASP A 22 -1.16 10.34 -2.38
C ASP A 22 -1.12 10.74 -3.87
N GLU A 23 -1.40 9.78 -4.76
CA GLU A 23 -1.46 9.99 -6.21
C GLU A 23 -2.41 11.13 -6.61
N ARG A 24 -3.45 11.40 -5.80
CA ARG A 24 -4.41 12.49 -6.05
C ARG A 24 -3.80 13.88 -5.92
N LEU A 25 -2.66 14.01 -5.24
CA LEU A 25 -1.87 15.24 -5.15
C LEU A 25 -0.82 15.35 -6.27
N GLY A 26 -0.77 14.36 -7.17
CA GLY A 26 0.20 14.31 -8.27
C GLY A 26 1.51 13.60 -7.93
N ALA A 27 1.57 12.86 -6.81
CA ALA A 27 2.72 12.03 -6.48
C ALA A 27 2.96 10.97 -7.58
N GLN A 28 4.25 10.74 -7.91
CA GLN A 28 4.65 9.81 -8.97
C GLN A 28 5.83 8.97 -8.53
N ALA A 29 5.80 7.68 -8.86
CA ALA A 29 6.94 6.79 -8.69
C ALA A 29 7.97 7.11 -9.79
N LEU A 30 9.19 7.48 -9.39
CA LEU A 30 10.25 7.90 -10.33
C LEU A 30 11.21 6.77 -10.70
N ALA A 31 11.50 5.88 -9.74
CA ALA A 31 12.41 4.77 -9.92
C ALA A 31 12.09 3.65 -8.93
N ASN A 32 12.39 2.42 -9.33
CA ASN A 32 12.35 1.22 -8.51
C ASN A 32 13.42 0.24 -9.00
N SER A 33 13.70 -0.77 -8.19
CA SER A 33 14.61 -1.85 -8.57
C SER A 33 13.93 -2.90 -9.44
N ASP A 34 12.65 -3.20 -9.18
CA ASP A 34 11.88 -4.24 -9.86
C ASP A 34 10.36 -3.99 -9.69
N GLU A 35 9.55 -4.52 -10.63
CA GLU A 35 8.07 -4.46 -10.67
C GLU A 35 7.43 -5.83 -10.98
N PHE A 36 8.13 -6.94 -10.79
CA PHE A 36 7.72 -8.27 -11.24
C PHE A 36 6.25 -8.65 -10.97
N PHE A 37 5.72 -8.38 -9.77
CA PHE A 37 4.33 -8.70 -9.41
C PHE A 37 3.33 -7.57 -9.65
N ALA A 38 3.77 -6.31 -9.54
CA ALA A 38 2.93 -5.13 -9.59
C ALA A 38 3.76 -3.86 -9.81
N PRO A 39 3.18 -2.82 -10.45
CA PRO A 39 3.84 -1.54 -10.62
C PRO A 39 4.02 -0.81 -9.29
N ALA A 40 5.12 -0.06 -9.13
CA ALA A 40 5.42 0.68 -7.92
C ALA A 40 4.44 1.83 -7.66
N SER A 41 3.80 2.36 -8.70
CA SER A 41 2.74 3.38 -8.58
C SER A 41 1.59 2.91 -7.68
N ARG A 42 1.36 1.60 -7.54
CA ARG A 42 0.34 1.04 -6.64
C ARG A 42 0.53 1.47 -5.17
N MET A 43 1.74 1.78 -4.74
CA MET A 43 2.02 2.27 -3.38
C MET A 43 1.44 3.66 -3.09
N LEU A 44 1.21 4.45 -4.15
CA LEU A 44 0.70 5.82 -4.05
C LEU A 44 -0.83 5.89 -4.08
N ASN A 45 -1.48 4.75 -4.33
CA ASN A 45 -2.93 4.67 -4.46
C ASN A 45 -3.60 4.96 -3.11
N SER A 46 -4.58 5.89 -3.11
CA SER A 46 -5.32 6.24 -1.90
C SER A 46 -6.27 5.11 -1.45
N ALA A 47 -6.62 4.18 -2.35
CA ALA A 47 -7.49 3.06 -2.03
C ALA A 47 -6.77 2.01 -1.19
N SER A 48 -7.50 1.38 -0.25
CA SER A 48 -6.96 0.29 0.55
C SER A 48 -6.58 -0.90 -0.32
N ALA A 49 -5.48 -1.59 0.05
CA ALA A 49 -5.04 -2.78 -0.65
C ALA A 49 -6.10 -3.89 -0.57
N VAL A 50 -6.42 -4.47 -1.73
CA VAL A 50 -7.34 -5.61 -1.84
C VAL A 50 -6.54 -6.88 -2.08
N PHE A 51 -6.87 -7.94 -1.33
CA PHE A 51 -6.34 -9.28 -1.57
C PHE A 51 -7.19 -10.00 -2.62
N HIS A 52 -6.53 -10.55 -3.63
CA HIS A 52 -7.17 -11.31 -4.70
C HIS A 52 -6.73 -12.77 -4.59
N ALA A 53 -7.59 -13.63 -4.06
CA ALA A 53 -7.30 -15.06 -3.92
C ALA A 53 -7.07 -15.70 -5.30
N GLY A 54 -5.99 -16.49 -5.42
CA GLY A 54 -5.62 -17.17 -6.67
C GLY A 54 -5.10 -16.24 -7.77
N ARG A 55 -4.82 -14.97 -7.47
CA ARG A 55 -4.17 -14.06 -8.42
C ARG A 55 -2.70 -14.40 -8.66
N TYR A 56 -2.06 -14.98 -7.65
CA TYR A 56 -0.69 -15.45 -7.69
C TYR A 56 -0.64 -16.83 -7.05
N ASP A 57 0.24 -17.70 -7.53
CA ASP A 57 0.49 -19.02 -6.95
C ASP A 57 1.27 -18.93 -5.62
N ASP A 58 1.53 -20.08 -4.99
CA ASP A 58 2.28 -20.15 -3.71
C ASP A 58 3.74 -19.67 -3.84
N HIS A 59 4.25 -19.55 -5.06
CA HIS A 59 5.57 -18.99 -5.39
C HIS A 59 5.49 -17.53 -5.86
N GLY A 60 4.29 -16.95 -5.91
CA GLY A 60 4.01 -15.60 -6.35
C GLY A 60 3.77 -15.42 -7.85
N GLN A 61 3.91 -16.46 -8.70
CA GLN A 61 3.72 -16.32 -10.16
C GLN A 61 2.26 -16.10 -10.56
#